data_AF-A0A4R6C8G9-F1
#
_entry.id   AF-A0A4R6C8G9-F1
#
_cell.length_a   1.000
_cell.length_b   1.000
_cell.length_c   1.000
_cell.angle_alpha   90.00
_cell.angle_beta   90.00
_cell.angle_gamma   90.00
#
_symmetry.space_group_name_H-M   'P 1'
#
loop_
_entity.id
_entity.type
_entity.pdbx_description
1 polymer ?
#
loop_
_entity_poly.entity_id
_entity_poly.type
_entity_poly.pdbx_seq_one_letter_code
_entity_poly.pdbx_strand_id
1 'polypeptide(L)'
;MFRDMAFYIFGGALDPFFQLFVFEPIVITIIALIVAMITKKAWTMAIVIIVLNIIDNAIDVNYLYGAEGIGSILYHNVTFFFTNFFSMFYEFLLSFIIAGLPFMHKKFGIA
;
A
#
# COMPACT_ATOMS: atom_id res chain seq x y z
N MET A 1 4.81 7.26 -4.90
CA MET A 1 4.75 6.30 -6.05
C MET A 1 3.31 6.07 -6.53
N PHE A 2 2.37 5.77 -5.64
CA PHE A 2 0.97 5.54 -6.03
C PHE A 2 0.28 6.80 -6.54
N ARG A 3 0.66 7.98 -6.04
CA ARG A 3 0.25 9.28 -6.60
C ARG A 3 0.52 9.41 -8.09
N ASP A 4 1.71 9.03 -8.52
CA ASP A 4 2.13 9.16 -9.92
C ASP A 4 1.36 8.15 -10.78
N MET A 5 1.16 6.93 -10.28
CA MET A 5 0.35 5.92 -10.96
C MET A 5 -1.11 6.38 -11.12
N ALA A 6 -1.71 6.99 -10.08
CA ALA A 6 -3.03 7.59 -10.17
C ALA A 6 -3.08 8.70 -11.24
N PHE A 7 -2.07 9.57 -11.27
CA PHE A 7 -1.96 10.63 -12.27
C PHE A 7 -1.94 10.08 -13.70
N TYR A 8 -1.20 9.00 -13.95
CA TYR A 8 -1.16 8.36 -15.27
C TYR A 8 -2.47 7.66 -15.65
N ILE A 9 -3.20 7.09 -14.69
CA ILE A 9 -4.47 6.39 -14.95
C ILE A 9 -5.62 7.37 -15.17
N PHE A 10 -5.72 8.41 -14.34
CA PHE A 10 -6.85 9.33 -14.32
C PHE A 10 -6.59 10.66 -15.03
N GLY A 11 -5.37 10.89 -15.51
CA GLY A 11 -4.99 12.09 -16.26
C GLY A 11 -4.86 13.35 -15.40
N GLY A 12 -4.81 13.20 -14.08
CA GLY A 12 -4.73 14.30 -13.12
C GLY A 12 -4.48 13.82 -11.70
N ALA A 13 -4.08 14.75 -10.83
CA ALA A 13 -3.89 14.43 -9.41
C ALA A 13 -5.25 14.09 -8.79
N LEU A 14 -5.33 12.94 -8.13
CA LEU A 14 -6.49 12.60 -7.32
C LEU A 14 -6.52 13.49 -6.08
N ASP A 15 -7.73 13.73 -5.57
CA ASP A 15 -7.90 14.32 -4.25
C ASP A 15 -7.16 13.46 -3.20
N PRO A 16 -6.40 14.06 -2.25
CA PRO A 16 -5.59 13.30 -1.30
C PRO A 16 -6.38 12.27 -0.50
N PHE A 17 -7.64 12.56 -0.15
CA PHE A 17 -8.49 11.60 0.55
C PHE A 17 -8.84 10.42 -0.36
N PHE A 18 -9.25 10.66 -1.60
CA PHE A 18 -9.53 9.58 -2.56
C PHE A 18 -8.30 8.75 -2.87
N GLN A 19 -7.13 9.39 -2.97
CA GLN A 19 -5.88 8.71 -3.23
C GLN A 19 -5.54 7.75 -2.07
N LEU A 20 -5.53 8.25 -0.83
CA LEU A 20 -5.14 7.49 0.36
C LEU A 20 -6.18 6.47 0.79
N PHE A 21 -7.49 6.72 0.63
CA PHE A 21 -8.52 5.85 1.21
C PHE A 21 -9.24 4.95 0.20
N VAL A 22 -9.04 5.19 -1.10
CA VAL A 22 -9.73 4.42 -2.15
C VAL A 22 -8.72 3.83 -3.12
N PHE A 23 -7.95 4.67 -3.80
CA PHE A 23 -7.08 4.21 -4.87
C PHE A 23 -5.92 3.35 -4.35
N GLU A 24 -5.13 3.87 -3.42
CA GLU A 24 -3.99 3.16 -2.82
C GLU A 24 -4.42 1.84 -2.17
N PRO A 25 -5.47 1.83 -1.31
CA PRO A 25 -5.90 0.59 -0.69
C PRO A 25 -6.35 -0.47 -1.67
N ILE A 26 -7.08 -0.09 -2.73
CA ILE A 26 -7.53 -1.03 -3.76
C ILE A 26 -6.32 -1.63 -4.49
N VAL A 27 -5.38 -0.80 -4.94
CA VAL A 27 -4.25 -1.30 -5.75
C VAL A 27 -3.33 -2.17 -4.91
N ILE A 28 -2.99 -1.74 -3.70
CA ILE A 28 -2.14 -2.52 -2.79
C ILE A 28 -2.84 -3.85 -2.45
N THR A 29 -4.14 -3.84 -2.16
CA THR A 29 -4.93 -5.05 -1.91
C THR A 29 -4.87 -6.03 -3.08
N ILE A 30 -5.04 -5.54 -4.32
CA ILE A 30 -4.94 -6.38 -5.52
C ILE A 30 -3.55 -7.04 -5.61
N ILE A 31 -2.47 -6.27 -5.41
CA ILE A 31 -1.11 -6.79 -5.47
C ILE A 31 -0.88 -7.82 -4.35
N ALA A 32 -1.30 -7.54 -3.12
CA ALA A 32 -1.17 -8.46 -1.98
C ALA A 32 -1.90 -9.78 -2.23
N LEU A 33 -3.14 -9.71 -2.75
CA LEU A 33 -3.92 -10.90 -3.10
C LEU A 33 -3.26 -11.72 -4.21
N ILE A 34 -2.70 -11.08 -5.25
CA ILE A 34 -1.96 -11.78 -6.30
C ILE A 34 -0.78 -12.54 -5.72
N VAL A 35 0.01 -11.90 -4.85
CA VAL A 35 1.15 -12.56 -4.19
C VAL A 35 0.67 -13.72 -3.31
N ALA A 36 -0.42 -13.56 -2.57
CA ALA A 36 -1.00 -14.62 -1.76
C ALA A 36 -1.50 -15.80 -2.61
N MET A 37 -2.10 -15.53 -3.77
CA MET A 37 -2.54 -16.58 -4.71
C MET A 37 -1.35 -17.36 -5.29
N ILE A 38 -0.24 -16.69 -5.59
CA ILE A 38 0.97 -17.32 -6.12
C ILE A 38 1.69 -18.14 -5.04
N THR A 39 1.86 -17.55 -3.85
CA THR A 39 2.61 -18.17 -2.74
C THR A 39 1.77 -19.17 -1.93
N LYS A 40 0.43 -19.12 -2.09
CA LYS A 40 -0.58 -19.90 -1.34
C LYS A 40 -0.54 -19.67 0.17
N LYS A 41 -0.03 -18.51 0.61
CA LYS A 41 0.22 -18.20 2.02
C LYS A 41 -0.37 -16.83 2.36
N ALA A 42 -1.40 -16.79 3.20
CA ALA A 42 -2.10 -15.55 3.54
C ALA A 42 -1.20 -14.52 4.24
N TRP A 43 -0.25 -14.96 5.06
CA TRP A 43 0.69 -14.06 5.76
C TRP A 43 1.60 -13.27 4.82
N THR A 44 1.78 -13.70 3.58
CA THR A 44 2.58 -12.96 2.60
C THR A 44 1.92 -11.63 2.22
N MET A 45 0.58 -11.51 2.33
CA MET A 45 -0.13 -10.25 2.13
C MET A 45 0.38 -9.18 3.09
N ALA A 46 0.55 -9.54 4.37
CA ALA A 46 1.02 -8.60 5.38
C ALA A 46 2.40 -8.03 5.05
N ILE A 47 3.30 -8.87 4.54
CA ILE A 47 4.64 -8.43 4.13
C ILE A 47 4.56 -7.51 2.92
N VAL A 48 3.77 -7.88 1.92
CA VAL A 48 3.62 -7.07 0.70
C VAL A 48 3.05 -5.68 1.04
N ILE A 49 2.01 -5.62 1.85
CA ILE A 49 1.39 -4.37 2.30
C ILE A 49 2.42 -3.48 3.01
N ILE A 50 3.14 -4.02 3.99
CA ILE A 50 4.15 -3.27 4.74
C ILE A 50 5.26 -2.76 3.82
N VAL A 51 5.80 -3.64 2.96
CA VAL A 51 6.91 -3.29 2.08
C VAL A 51 6.50 -2.21 1.08
N LEU A 52 5.31 -2.31 0.48
CA LEU A 52 4.82 -1.31 -0.47
C LEU A 52 4.61 0.04 0.19
N ASN A 53 4.04 0.08 1.40
CA ASN A 53 3.87 1.33 2.15
C ASN A 53 5.21 1.96 2.54
N ILE A 54 6.19 1.16 2.98
CA ILE A 54 7.52 1.67 3.32
C ILE A 54 8.20 2.27 2.07
N ILE A 55 8.12 1.57 0.93
CA ILE A 55 8.72 2.04 -0.32
C ILE A 55 8.04 3.34 -0.79
N ASP A 56 6.71 3.37 -0.80
CA ASP A 56 5.96 4.55 -1.24
C ASP A 56 6.26 5.76 -0.35
N ASN A 57 6.23 5.57 0.97
CA ASN A 57 6.58 6.60 1.94
C ASN A 57 8.02 7.11 1.77
N ALA A 58 8.98 6.19 1.56
CA ALA A 58 10.36 6.57 1.33
C ALA A 58 10.53 7.38 0.04
N ILE A 59 9.83 7.02 -1.04
CA ILE A 59 9.84 7.76 -2.31
C ILE A 59 9.26 9.15 -2.09
N ASP A 60 8.11 9.25 -1.44
CA ASP A 60 7.40 10.51 -1.24
C ASP A 60 8.21 11.47 -0.35
N VAL A 61 8.82 10.97 0.73
CA VAL A 61 9.66 11.79 1.61
C VAL A 61 10.95 12.24 0.93
N ASN A 62 11.60 11.36 0.13
CA ASN A 62 12.77 11.78 -0.65
C ASN A 62 12.40 12.81 -1.72
N TYR A 63 11.23 12.69 -2.33
CA TYR A 63 10.76 13.64 -3.33
C TYR A 63 10.46 15.02 -2.71
N LEU A 64 9.80 15.05 -1.55
CA LEU A 64 9.39 16.30 -0.90
C LEU A 64 10.54 16.99 -0.13
N TYR A 65 11.39 16.22 0.55
CA TYR A 65 12.39 16.73 1.50
C TYR A 65 13.84 16.41 1.11
N GLY A 66 14.08 15.84 -0.07
CA GLY A 66 15.41 15.43 -0.52
C GLY A 66 16.43 16.58 -0.58
N ALA A 67 15.97 17.81 -0.83
CA ALA A 67 16.80 19.00 -0.87
C ALA A 67 17.23 19.52 0.51
N GLU A 68 16.55 19.09 1.59
CA GLU A 68 16.78 19.57 2.96
C GLU A 68 17.82 18.74 3.72
N GLY A 69 18.33 17.68 3.10
CA GLY A 69 19.36 16.80 3.65
C GLY A 69 18.83 15.58 4.41
N ILE A 70 19.73 14.62 4.67
CA ILE A 70 19.40 13.30 5.25
C ILE A 70 18.68 13.39 6.60
N GLY A 71 18.99 14.39 7.43
CA GLY A 71 18.33 14.58 8.72
C GLY A 71 16.83 14.85 8.60
N SER A 72 16.43 15.69 7.63
CA SER A 72 15.03 16.00 7.34
C SER A 72 14.30 14.76 6.81
N ILE A 73 14.93 14.03 5.88
CA ILE A 73 14.40 12.77 5.32
C ILE A 73 14.10 11.77 6.44
N LEU A 74 15.02 11.53 7.37
CA LEU A 74 14.82 10.56 8.45
C LEU A 74 13.65 10.95 9.37
N TYR A 75 13.55 12.23 9.73
CA TYR A 75 12.48 12.73 10.59
C TYR A 75 11.10 12.63 9.90
N HIS A 76 10.99 13.07 8.65
CA HIS A 76 9.74 13.03 7.91
C HIS A 76 9.32 11.61 7.53
N ASN A 77 10.25 10.68 7.32
CA ASN A 77 9.96 9.28 7.02
C ASN A 77 9.18 8.60 8.17
N VAL A 78 9.61 8.83 9.41
CA VAL A 78 8.89 8.32 10.59
C VAL A 78 7.50 8.95 10.69
N THR A 79 7.42 10.28 10.53
CA THR A 79 6.17 11.02 10.75
C THR A 79 5.13 10.68 9.68
N PHE A 80 5.52 10.64 8.40
CA PHE A 80 4.61 10.27 7.30
C PHE A 80 4.17 8.80 7.39
N PHE A 81 5.04 7.88 7.83
CA PHE A 81 4.67 6.48 8.00
C PHE A 81 3.50 6.33 8.99
N PHE A 82 3.54 7.05 10.11
CA PHE A 82 2.44 7.02 11.09
C PHE A 82 1.19 7.73 10.59
N THR A 83 1.32 8.81 9.81
CA THR A 83 0.17 9.48 9.17
C THR A 83 -0.56 8.53 8.21
N ASN A 84 0.18 7.73 7.45
CA ASN A 84 -0.37 6.78 6.48
C ASN A 84 -0.79 5.45 7.11
N PHE A 85 -0.54 5.23 8.41
CA PHE A 85 -0.87 3.99 9.11
C PHE A 85 -2.36 3.64 9.05
N PHE A 86 -3.23 4.66 9.08
CA PHE A 86 -4.66 4.46 9.00
C PHE A 86 -5.11 3.97 7.62
N SER A 87 -4.48 4.45 6.54
CA SER A 87 -4.68 3.92 5.19
C SER A 87 -4.22 2.47 5.10
N MET A 88 -2.99 2.20 5.57
CA MET A 88 -2.41 0.85 5.58
C MET A 88 -3.29 -0.15 6.35
N PHE A 89 -3.95 0.28 7.43
CA PHE A 89 -4.92 -0.56 8.14
C PHE A 89 -6.08 -1.03 7.25
N TYR A 90 -6.61 -0.18 6.36
CA TYR A 90 -7.65 -0.58 5.42
C TYR A 90 -7.14 -1.58 4.38
N GLU A 91 -5.90 -1.46 3.93
CA GLU A 91 -5.28 -2.44 3.03
C GLU A 91 -5.22 -3.82 3.67
N PHE A 92 -4.81 -3.87 4.95
CA PHE A 92 -4.84 -5.09 5.74
C PHE A 92 -6.25 -5.65 5.84
N LEU A 93 -7.20 -4.83 6.28
CA LEU A 93 -8.58 -5.24 6.46
C LEU A 93 -9.18 -5.80 5.17
N LEU A 94 -9.05 -5.08 4.06
CA LEU A 94 -9.58 -5.48 2.75
C LEU A 94 -8.93 -6.77 2.25
N SER A 95 -7.61 -6.87 2.32
CA SER A 95 -6.87 -8.04 1.87
C SER A 95 -7.26 -9.30 2.63
N PHE A 96 -7.36 -9.21 3.96
CA PHE A 96 -7.73 -10.35 4.80
C PHE A 96 -9.21 -10.73 4.69
N ILE A 97 -10.12 -9.75 4.51
CA ILE A 97 -11.54 -10.04 4.23
C ILE A 97 -11.67 -10.81 2.91
N ILE A 98 -11.00 -10.35 1.84
CA ILE A 98 -11.11 -10.97 0.52
C ILE A 98 -10.46 -12.36 0.53
N ALA A 99 -9.24 -12.49 1.06
CA ALA A 99 -8.57 -13.79 1.18
C ALA A 99 -9.34 -14.77 2.08
N GLY A 100 -10.04 -14.25 3.09
CA GLY A 100 -10.94 -14.97 3.99
C GLY A 100 -12.15 -15.62 3.30
N LEU A 101 -12.51 -15.19 2.08
CA LEU A 101 -13.67 -15.73 1.38
C LEU A 101 -13.52 -17.23 1.09
N PRO A 102 -14.59 -18.04 1.21
CA PRO A 102 -14.55 -19.48 0.96
C PRO A 102 -14.07 -19.83 -0.46
N PHE A 103 -14.37 -18.96 -1.43
CA PHE A 103 -13.93 -19.12 -2.81
C PHE A 103 -12.40 -19.03 -2.95
N MET A 104 -11.76 -18.13 -2.20
CA MET A 104 -10.30 -17.93 -2.27
C MET A 104 -9.57 -19.17 -1.74
N HIS A 105 -10.03 -19.73 -0.62
CA HIS A 105 -9.52 -20.98 -0.07
C HIS A 105 -9.76 -22.16 -1.01
N LYS A 106 -10.97 -22.32 -1.55
CA LYS A 106 -11.32 -23.48 -2.42
C LYS A 106 -10.61 -23.45 -3.78
N LYS A 107 -10.46 -22.27 -4.40
CA LYS A 107 -9.91 -22.15 -5.75
C LYS A 107 -8.39 -22.00 -5.77
N PHE A 108 -7.83 -21.25 -4.81
CA PHE A 108 -6.41 -20.92 -4.80
C PHE A 108 -5.63 -21.64 -3.70
N GLY A 109 -6.31 -22.28 -2.74
CA GLY A 109 -5.65 -23.03 -1.66
C GLY A 109 -4.84 -22.13 -0.73
N ILE A 110 -5.24 -20.88 -0.58
CA ILE A 110 -4.62 -19.93 0.34
C ILE A 110 -4.87 -20.46 1.76
N ALA A 111 -3.80 -20.62 2.54
CA ALA A 111 -3.82 -21.05 3.94
C ALA A 111 -3.31 -19.93 4.86
#